data_AF-A0A7C1E9L3-F1
#
_entry.id   AF-A0A7C1E9L3-F1
#
_cell.length_a   1.000
_cell.length_b   1.000
_cell.length_c   1.000
_cell.angle_alpha   90.00
_cell.angle_beta   90.00
_cell.angle_gamma   90.00
#
_symmetry.space_group_name_H-M   'P 1'
#
loop_
_entity.id
_entity.type
_entity.pdbx_description
1 polymer ?
#
loop_
_entity_poly.entity_id
_entity_poly.type
_entity_poly.pdbx_seq_one_letter_code
_entity_poly.pdbx_strand_id
1 'polypeptide(L)'
;EKIIIAGIVNVSAVAAWLLEQERDVTIVCSGTEGRLSLDDIHCGGLLISNLFEPGFTPQLSDGVRLALQWFAANAGNAPYVLSSCTHGQRLIRQGFEDDVRWCAQIDAVPVVPIHHGTGFTLLTT
;
A
#
# COMPACT_ATOMS: atom_id res chain seq x y z
N GLU A 1 -0.55 -16.17 -12.54
CA GLU A 1 -0.14 -15.01 -11.72
C GLU A 1 -1.37 -14.14 -11.52
N LYS A 2 -1.60 -13.57 -10.32
CA LYS A 2 -2.73 -12.68 -10.05
C LYS A 2 -2.15 -11.31 -9.72
N ILE A 3 -2.65 -10.27 -10.40
CA ILE A 3 -2.28 -8.87 -10.11
C ILE A 3 -3.44 -8.24 -9.36
N ILE A 4 -3.14 -7.68 -8.20
CA ILE A 4 -4.11 -7.01 -7.33
C ILE A 4 -3.67 -5.58 -7.10
N ILE A 5 -4.64 -4.70 -6.78
CA ILE A 5 -4.37 -3.30 -6.47
C ILE A 5 -4.53 -3.07 -4.97
N ALA A 6 -3.45 -2.58 -4.36
CA ALA A 6 -3.41 -2.21 -2.95
C ALA A 6 -3.20 -0.71 -2.82
N GLY A 7 -3.93 -0.12 -1.88
CA GLY A 7 -3.74 1.24 -1.40
C GLY A 7 -3.98 1.27 0.11
N ILE A 8 -3.61 2.38 0.75
CA ILE A 8 -3.90 2.60 2.18
C ILE A 8 -5.41 2.45 2.44
N VAL A 9 -6.23 2.88 1.48
CA VAL A 9 -7.70 2.84 1.52
C VAL A 9 -8.33 1.45 1.55
N ASN A 10 -7.61 0.38 1.20
CA ASN A 10 -8.17 -0.99 1.18
C ASN A 10 -7.20 -2.03 1.75
N VAL A 11 -6.23 -1.60 2.55
CA VAL A 11 -5.06 -2.41 2.90
C VAL A 11 -5.42 -3.67 3.70
N SER A 12 -6.40 -3.60 4.59
CA SER A 12 -6.82 -4.76 5.39
C SER A 12 -7.58 -5.79 4.55
N ALA A 13 -8.45 -5.34 3.64
CA ALA A 13 -9.15 -6.24 2.71
C ALA A 13 -8.16 -6.98 1.80
N VAL A 14 -7.14 -6.27 1.32
CA VAL A 14 -6.07 -6.86 0.50
C VAL A 14 -5.23 -7.85 1.32
N ALA A 15 -4.82 -7.49 2.54
CA ALA A 15 -4.02 -8.36 3.39
C ALA A 15 -4.76 -9.67 3.72
N ALA A 16 -6.03 -9.58 4.12
CA ALA A 16 -6.86 -10.74 4.41
C ALA A 16 -6.95 -11.68 3.19
N TRP A 17 -7.24 -11.13 2.02
CA TRP A 17 -7.32 -11.91 0.80
C TRP A 17 -5.99 -12.59 0.43
N LEU A 18 -4.86 -11.90 0.63
CA LEU A 18 -3.52 -12.44 0.37
C LEU A 18 -3.17 -13.62 1.29
N LEU A 19 -3.52 -13.54 2.58
CA LEU A 19 -3.29 -14.60 3.56
C LEU A 19 -4.00 -15.90 3.16
N GLU A 20 -5.20 -15.81 2.58
CA GLU A 20 -5.94 -16.97 2.07
C GLU A 20 -5.33 -17.62 0.81
N GLN A 21 -4.41 -16.94 0.12
CA GLN A 21 -3.87 -17.48 -1.14
C GLN A 21 -2.73 -18.48 -0.95
N GLU A 22 -2.11 -18.54 0.25
CA GLU A 22 -0.95 -19.41 0.56
C GLU A 22 0.15 -19.36 -0.52
N ARG A 23 0.51 -18.14 -0.97
CA ARG A 23 1.40 -17.91 -2.11
C ARG A 23 2.42 -16.82 -1.82
N ASP A 24 3.56 -16.91 -2.51
CA ASP A 24 4.55 -15.83 -2.52
C ASP A 24 3.93 -14.53 -3.05
N VAL A 25 4.25 -13.43 -2.37
CA VAL A 25 3.76 -12.09 -2.69
C VAL A 25 4.92 -11.20 -3.11
N THR A 26 4.79 -10.55 -4.26
CA THR A 26 5.68 -9.47 -4.68
C THR A 26 4.90 -8.16 -4.64
N ILE A 27 5.42 -7.17 -3.91
CA ILE A 27 4.85 -5.82 -3.84
C ILE A 27 5.59 -4.94 -4.83
N VAL A 28 4.86 -4.38 -5.79
CA VAL A 28 5.41 -3.49 -6.81
C VAL A 28 4.94 -2.07 -6.52
N CYS A 29 5.86 -1.22 -6.05
CA CYS A 29 5.62 0.22 -5.91
C CYS A 29 5.75 0.89 -7.27
N SER A 30 4.76 1.68 -7.69
CA SER A 30 4.80 2.40 -8.97
C SER A 30 5.94 3.41 -9.06
N GLY A 31 6.30 3.99 -7.91
CA GLY A 31 7.18 5.14 -7.87
C GLY A 31 6.52 6.39 -8.46
N THR A 32 7.31 7.46 -8.53
CA THR A 32 6.94 8.69 -9.20
C THR A 32 8.02 9.05 -10.21
N GLU A 33 7.69 9.07 -11.51
CA GLU A 33 8.62 9.46 -12.59
C GLU A 33 9.96 8.69 -12.58
N GLY A 34 9.88 7.38 -12.36
CA GLY A 34 11.06 6.51 -12.28
C GLY A 34 11.88 6.68 -10.99
N ARG A 35 11.35 7.40 -9.99
CA ARG A 35 11.95 7.57 -8.67
C ARG A 35 11.15 6.86 -7.60
N LEU A 36 11.84 6.54 -6.52
CA LEU A 36 11.23 6.05 -5.29
C LEU A 36 10.19 7.05 -4.76
N SER A 37 9.04 6.52 -4.32
CA SER A 37 7.94 7.30 -3.76
C SER A 37 7.69 6.86 -2.31
N LEU A 38 7.71 7.80 -1.37
CA LEU A 38 7.59 7.50 0.07
C LEU A 38 6.17 7.09 0.47
N ASP A 39 5.16 7.62 -0.21
CA ASP A 39 3.76 7.22 -0.13
C ASP A 39 3.59 5.74 -0.55
N ASP A 40 4.17 5.33 -1.68
CA ASP A 40 4.11 3.92 -2.13
C ASP A 40 4.82 2.98 -1.14
N ILE A 41 6.01 3.36 -0.67
CA ILE A 41 6.74 2.57 0.33
C ILE A 41 5.99 2.50 1.65
N HIS A 42 5.34 3.59 2.06
CA HIS A 42 4.52 3.61 3.27
C HIS A 42 3.32 2.68 3.14
N CYS A 43 2.63 2.71 1.99
CA CYS A 43 1.53 1.79 1.68
C CYS A 43 2.01 0.33 1.68
N GLY A 44 3.15 0.05 1.03
CA GLY A 44 3.75 -1.27 1.03
C GLY A 44 4.10 -1.74 2.44
N GLY A 45 4.74 -0.90 3.24
CA GLY A 45 5.09 -1.22 4.63
C GLY A 45 3.86 -1.49 5.51
N LEU A 46 2.80 -0.70 5.35
CA LEU A 46 1.51 -0.95 6.01
C LEU A 46 0.92 -2.30 5.60
N LEU A 47 0.89 -2.60 4.29
CA LEU A 47 0.41 -3.90 3.80
C LEU A 47 1.24 -5.06 4.37
N ILE A 48 2.57 -4.97 4.34
CA ILE A 48 3.44 -6.03 4.87
C ILE A 48 3.21 -6.22 6.37
N SER A 49 3.00 -5.12 7.12
CA SER A 49 2.73 -5.20 8.56
C SER A 49 1.44 -5.98 8.88
N ASN A 50 0.46 -5.94 7.98
CA ASN A 50 -0.80 -6.69 8.10
C ASN A 50 -0.67 -8.16 7.67
N LEU A 51 0.42 -8.55 7.00
CA LEU A 51 0.67 -9.94 6.57
C LEU A 51 1.45 -10.77 7.60
N PHE A 52 1.82 -10.17 8.74
CA PHE A 52 2.52 -10.89 9.81
C PHE A 52 1.54 -11.52 10.79
N GLU A 53 1.27 -12.81 10.59
CA GLU A 53 0.53 -13.62 11.57
C GLU A 53 1.45 -14.19 12.67
N PRO A 54 0.93 -14.37 13.90
CA PRO A 54 1.66 -15.05 14.97
C PRO A 54 2.16 -16.44 14.54
N GLY A 55 3.47 -16.66 14.63
CA GLY A 55 4.09 -17.94 14.26
C GLY A 55 4.53 -18.06 12.80
N PHE A 56 4.20 -17.08 11.96
CA PHE A 56 4.70 -17.00 10.58
C PHE A 56 5.97 -16.14 10.53
N THR A 57 7.06 -16.67 9.97
CA THR A 57 8.31 -15.93 9.74
C THR A 57 8.64 -15.96 8.24
N PRO A 58 8.15 -15.00 7.44
CA PRO A 58 8.42 -14.98 6.01
C PRO A 58 9.88 -14.65 5.72
N GLN A 59 10.34 -15.08 4.55
CA GLN A 59 11.61 -14.62 3.99
C GLN A 59 11.41 -13.21 3.42
N LEU A 60 12.19 -12.25 3.92
CA LEU A 60 12.07 -10.84 3.55
C LEU A 60 13.30 -10.39 2.75
N SER A 61 13.05 -9.78 1.59
CA SER A 61 14.06 -9.05 0.83
C SER A 61 14.40 -7.71 1.51
N ASP A 62 15.50 -7.08 1.11
CA ASP A 62 15.93 -5.80 1.67
C ASP A 62 14.91 -4.68 1.46
N GLY A 63 14.23 -4.67 0.31
CA GLY A 63 13.16 -3.71 0.03
C GLY A 63 11.98 -3.84 0.99
N VAL A 64 11.62 -5.08 1.34
CA VAL A 64 10.56 -5.36 2.33
C VAL A 64 10.98 -4.91 3.73
N ARG A 65 12.23 -5.19 4.14
CA ARG A 65 12.76 -4.74 5.43
C ARG A 65 12.79 -3.21 5.53
N LEU A 66 13.21 -2.52 4.47
CA LEU A 66 13.21 -1.08 4.38
C LEU A 66 11.79 -0.50 4.52
N ALA A 67 10.83 -1.04 3.78
CA ALA A 67 9.44 -0.59 3.82
C ALA A 67 8.82 -0.76 5.21
N LEU A 68 9.08 -1.90 5.87
CA LEU A 68 8.62 -2.16 7.24
C LEU A 68 9.23 -1.20 8.25
N GLN A 69 10.54 -0.96 8.19
CA GLN A 69 11.21 -0.01 9.08
C GLN A 69 10.71 1.42 8.86
N TRP A 70 10.55 1.83 7.60
CA TRP A 70 9.98 3.12 7.24
C TRP A 70 8.55 3.29 7.76
N PHE A 71 7.71 2.28 7.56
CA PHE A 71 6.35 2.28 8.08
C PHE A 71 6.33 2.32 9.61
N ALA A 72 7.10 1.48 10.28
CA ALA A 72 7.17 1.44 11.74
C ALA A 72 7.60 2.79 12.34
N ALA A 73 8.56 3.47 11.72
CA ALA A 73 9.00 4.81 12.14
C ALA A 73 7.93 5.91 11.96
N ASN A 74 6.92 5.67 11.11
CA ASN A 74 5.87 6.62 10.77
C ASN A 74 4.45 6.07 11.02
N ALA A 75 4.33 5.01 11.82
CA ALA A 75 3.07 4.31 12.02
C ALA A 75 1.99 5.24 12.58
N GLY A 76 0.76 5.12 12.08
CA GLY A 76 -0.36 5.97 12.47
C GLY A 76 -0.35 7.38 11.88
N ASN A 77 0.65 7.74 11.06
CA ASN A 77 0.80 9.08 10.51
C ASN A 77 0.67 9.14 8.97
N ALA A 78 -0.16 8.27 8.38
CA ALA A 78 -0.38 8.24 6.93
C ALA A 78 -0.72 9.62 6.32
N PRO A 79 -1.60 10.47 6.94
CA PRO A 79 -1.86 11.81 6.44
C PRO A 79 -0.63 12.70 6.39
N TYR A 80 0.25 12.62 7.39
CA TYR A 80 1.50 13.37 7.40
C TYR A 80 2.48 12.84 6.34
N VAL A 81 2.64 11.52 6.22
CA VAL A 81 3.56 10.92 5.24
C VAL A 81 3.14 11.29 3.81
N LEU A 82 1.86 11.14 3.48
CA LEU A 82 1.34 11.47 2.16
C LEU A 82 1.40 12.97 1.90
N SER A 83 1.06 13.81 2.87
CA SER A 83 1.12 15.27 2.66
C SER A 83 2.55 15.82 2.60
N SER A 84 3.53 15.19 3.24
CA SER A 84 4.92 15.68 3.30
C SER A 84 5.85 15.09 2.23
N CYS A 85 5.47 13.99 1.58
CA CYS A 85 6.30 13.40 0.53
C CYS A 85 6.37 14.27 -0.73
N THR A 86 7.38 14.06 -1.57
CA THR A 86 7.59 14.83 -2.81
C THR A 86 6.35 14.82 -3.72
N HIS A 87 5.70 13.65 -3.89
CA HIS A 87 4.54 13.53 -4.75
C HIS A 87 3.31 14.24 -4.16
N GLY A 88 3.01 14.05 -2.87
CA GLY A 88 1.89 14.71 -2.22
C GLY A 88 2.05 16.22 -2.14
N GLN A 89 3.25 16.73 -1.84
CA GLN A 89 3.55 18.17 -1.91
C GLN A 89 3.32 18.74 -3.32
N ARG A 90 3.60 17.96 -4.37
CA ARG A 90 3.29 18.37 -5.74
C ARG A 90 1.78 18.42 -6.00
N LEU A 91 1.02 17.44 -5.55
CA LEU A 91 -0.45 17.40 -5.68
C LEU A 91 -1.10 18.57 -4.93
N ILE A 92 -0.65 18.84 -3.69
CA ILE A 92 -1.15 19.97 -2.89
C ILE A 92 -0.90 21.30 -3.61
N ARG A 93 0.30 21.51 -4.17
CA ARG A 93 0.59 22.72 -4.97
C ARG A 93 -0.27 22.86 -6.23
N GLN A 94 -0.84 21.76 -6.73
CA GLN A 94 -1.76 21.73 -7.87
C GLN A 94 -3.24 21.85 -7.45
N GLY A 95 -3.53 21.94 -6.15
CA GLY A 95 -4.89 22.07 -5.63
C GLY A 95 -5.57 20.74 -5.26
N PHE A 96 -4.86 19.62 -5.30
CA PHE A 96 -5.38 18.27 -5.00
C PHE A 96 -5.15 17.85 -3.53
N GLU A 97 -5.24 18.78 -2.58
CA GLU A 97 -5.03 18.45 -1.16
C GLU A 97 -6.08 17.47 -0.62
N ASP A 98 -7.33 17.61 -1.05
CA ASP A 98 -8.41 16.71 -0.62
C ASP A 98 -8.18 15.27 -1.09
N ASP A 99 -7.61 15.08 -2.28
CA ASP A 99 -7.24 13.76 -2.80
C ASP A 99 -6.14 13.12 -1.96
N VAL A 100 -5.11 13.91 -1.58
CA VAL A 100 -4.04 13.44 -0.68
C VAL A 100 -4.61 13.04 0.67
N ARG A 101 -5.56 13.80 1.22
CA ARG A 101 -6.24 13.49 2.48
C ARG A 101 -7.10 12.23 2.37
N TRP A 102 -7.80 12.06 1.25
CA TRP A 102 -8.64 10.88 0.99
C TRP A 102 -7.80 9.61 0.87
N CYS A 103 -6.71 9.64 0.09
CA CYS A 103 -5.79 8.52 -0.08
C CYS A 103 -5.09 8.09 1.23
N ALA A 104 -5.04 8.96 2.24
CA ALA A 104 -4.46 8.65 3.55
C ALA A 104 -5.43 7.95 4.52
N GLN A 105 -6.71 7.81 4.17
CA GLN A 105 -7.68 7.13 5.01
C GLN A 105 -7.45 5.62 4.96
N ILE A 106 -7.11 5.02 6.10
CA ILE A 106 -6.91 3.58 6.21
C ILE A 106 -8.27 2.89 6.11
N ASP A 107 -8.38 1.89 5.24
CA ASP A 107 -9.56 1.03 5.08
C ASP A 107 -10.87 1.78 4.78
N ALA A 108 -10.79 2.88 4.04
CA ALA A 108 -11.96 3.63 3.57
C ALA A 108 -12.87 2.81 2.62
N VAL A 109 -12.33 1.82 1.91
CA VAL A 109 -13.09 0.96 0.98
C VAL A 109 -12.75 -0.53 1.17
N PRO A 110 -13.74 -1.41 1.43
CA PRO A 110 -13.53 -2.83 1.69
C PRO A 110 -13.58 -3.66 0.40
N VAL A 111 -12.71 -3.32 -0.56
CA VAL A 111 -12.67 -4.02 -1.87
C VAL A 111 -11.25 -4.41 -2.27
N VAL A 112 -11.12 -5.53 -2.96
CA VAL A 112 -9.87 -6.00 -3.56
C VAL A 112 -10.01 -5.97 -5.09
N PRO A 113 -9.46 -4.96 -5.78
CA PRO A 113 -9.43 -4.93 -7.23
C PRO A 113 -8.44 -5.97 -7.77
N ILE A 114 -8.90 -6.80 -8.70
CA ILE A 114 -8.10 -7.81 -9.42
C ILE A 114 -8.02 -7.44 -10.89
N HIS A 115 -6.82 -7.41 -11.45
CA HIS A 115 -6.56 -7.11 -12.86
C HIS A 115 -6.66 -8.37 -13.74
N HIS A 116 -7.35 -8.24 -14.88
CA HIS A 116 -7.58 -9.32 -15.86
C HIS A 116 -7.07 -8.98 -17.27
N GLY A 117 -6.04 -8.16 -17.39
CA GLY A 117 -5.39 -7.82 -18.66
C GLY A 117 -5.82 -6.48 -19.23
N THR A 118 -7.12 -6.28 -19.48
CA THR A 118 -7.66 -5.00 -20.00
C THR A 118 -8.57 -4.27 -19.02
N GLY A 119 -8.81 -4.84 -17.83
CA GLY A 119 -9.72 -4.27 -16.85
C GLY A 119 -9.56 -4.87 -15.47
N PHE A 120 -10.41 -4.41 -14.56
CA PHE A 120 -10.42 -4.81 -13.16
C PHE A 120 -11.79 -5.34 -12.75
N THR A 121 -11.81 -6.35 -11.88
CA THR A 121 -13.01 -6.75 -11.13
C THR A 121 -12.82 -6.44 -9.66
N LEU A 122 -13.89 -6.07 -8.96
CA LEU A 122 -13.87 -5.86 -7.53
C LEU A 122 -14.34 -7.13 -6.81
N LEU A 123 -13.52 -7.66 -5.91
CA LEU A 123 -14.01 -8.55 -4.86
C LEU A 123 -14.39 -7.71 -3.65
N THR A 124 -15.62 -7.86 -3.18
CA THR A 124 -16.08 -7.29 -1.91
C THR A 124 -15.79 -8.30 -0.81
N THR A 125 -15.07 -7.87 0.21
CA THR A 125 -14.78 -8.64 1.43
C THR A 125 -15.70 -8.21 2.56
#